data_AF-Q4FZM2-F1
#
_entry.id   AF-Q4FZM2-F1
#
_cell.length_a   1.000
_cell.length_b   1.000
_cell.length_c   1.000
_cell.angle_alpha   90.00
_cell.angle_beta   90.00
_cell.angle_gamma   90.00
#
_symmetry.space_group_name_H-M   'P 1'
#
loop_
_entity.id
_entity.type
_entity.pdbx_description
1 polymer ?
#
loop_
_entity_poly.entity_id
_entity_poly.type
_entity_poly.pdbx_seq_one_letter_code
_entity_poly.pdbx_strand_id
1 'polypeptide(L)'
;TLMYFNTKYFILKTVEQHSQLAFSKITKQTRKNPGIGKDKNCTIRFLRLYGQVQSGLKVTEETYVEQLENPDNPLQCPIKLYDFYRFKCPQGMRGPTDAFYLVPEPVVAPNSPIWYSGQPVNKEVMEQMLTRILLVKDVQEAHAASHISAY
;
A
#
# COMPACT_ATOMS: atom_id res chain seq x y z
N THR A 1 5.20 -3.32 6.52
CA THR A 1 4.73 -4.13 5.38
C THR A 1 3.97 -3.23 4.41
N LEU A 2 3.71 -3.66 3.16
CA LEU A 2 2.84 -2.89 2.26
C LEU A 2 1.41 -2.75 2.82
N MET A 3 0.90 -3.79 3.49
CA MET A 3 -0.39 -3.73 4.15
C MET A 3 -0.48 -2.59 5.16
N TYR A 4 0.55 -2.42 6.01
CA TYR A 4 0.63 -1.29 6.94
C TYR A 4 0.51 0.07 6.23
N PHE A 5 1.25 0.26 5.13
CA PHE A 5 1.21 1.51 4.38
C PHE A 5 -0.15 1.74 3.72
N ASN A 6 -0.72 0.71 3.12
CA ASN A 6 -2.05 0.77 2.52
C ASN A 6 -3.13 1.05 3.59
N THR A 7 -3.02 0.47 4.79
CA THR A 7 -3.92 0.81 5.92
C THR A 7 -3.75 2.27 6.34
N LYS A 8 -2.49 2.74 6.49
CA LYS A 8 -2.19 4.09 6.98
C LYS A 8 -2.57 5.19 6.00
N TYR A 9 -2.21 5.05 4.72
CA TYR A 9 -2.33 6.11 3.73
C TYR A 9 -3.57 5.93 2.85
N PHE A 10 -3.94 4.70 2.49
CA PHE A 10 -5.16 4.45 1.72
C PHE A 10 -6.40 4.26 2.59
N ILE A 11 -6.23 4.22 3.92
CA ILE A 11 -7.30 4.08 4.91
C ILE A 11 -8.09 2.79 4.71
N LEU A 12 -7.40 1.71 4.29
CA LEU A 12 -7.99 0.38 4.25
C LEU A 12 -7.98 -0.22 5.66
N LYS A 13 -9.17 -0.42 6.24
CA LYS A 13 -9.35 -0.84 7.64
C LYS A 13 -10.06 -2.19 7.78
N THR A 14 -10.52 -2.79 6.69
CA THR A 14 -11.18 -4.12 6.73
C THR A 14 -10.52 -5.10 5.77
N VAL A 15 -10.67 -6.40 6.06
CA VAL A 15 -10.19 -7.49 5.20
C VAL A 15 -10.80 -7.37 3.80
N GLU A 16 -12.07 -7.01 3.67
CA GLU A 16 -12.76 -6.82 2.39
C GLU A 16 -12.08 -5.73 1.56
N GLN A 17 -11.79 -4.58 2.18
CA GLN A 17 -11.11 -3.48 1.51
C GLN A 17 -9.71 -3.87 1.02
N HIS A 18 -8.96 -4.61 1.83
CA HIS A 18 -7.65 -5.12 1.44
C HIS A 18 -7.75 -6.21 0.36
N SER A 19 -8.75 -7.10 0.42
CA SER A 19 -8.94 -8.18 -0.55
C SER A 19 -9.35 -7.68 -1.94
N GLN A 20 -10.00 -6.51 -2.01
CA GLN A 20 -10.39 -5.88 -3.28
C GLN A 20 -9.27 -5.06 -3.92
N LEU A 21 -8.11 -4.94 -3.28
CA LEU A 21 -6.98 -4.21 -3.83
C LEU A 21 -6.37 -4.98 -5.01
N ALA A 22 -5.96 -4.24 -6.05
CA ALA A 22 -5.30 -4.79 -7.24
C ALA A 22 -4.24 -3.81 -7.74
N PHE A 23 -3.21 -4.29 -8.42
CA PHE A 23 -2.16 -3.43 -8.99
C PHE A 23 -2.71 -2.40 -9.98
N SER A 24 -3.75 -2.75 -10.73
CA SER A 24 -4.41 -1.84 -11.68
C SER A 24 -5.07 -0.62 -11.02
N LYS A 25 -5.40 -0.70 -9.72
CA LYS A 25 -6.02 0.38 -8.93
C LYS A 25 -4.98 1.30 -8.28
N ILE A 26 -3.70 0.96 -8.45
CA ILE A 26 -2.57 1.66 -7.86
C ILE A 26 -1.71 2.24 -8.97
N THR A 27 -1.65 3.57 -9.08
CA THR A 27 -0.86 4.26 -10.10
C THR A 27 0.33 4.96 -9.47
N LYS A 28 1.51 4.82 -10.08
CA LYS A 28 2.70 5.56 -9.67
C LYS A 28 2.77 6.86 -10.46
N GLN A 29 2.97 7.98 -9.78
CA GLN A 29 3.19 9.28 -10.40
C GLN A 29 4.55 9.83 -9.99
N THR A 30 5.23 10.50 -10.92
CA THR A 30 6.45 11.25 -10.64
C THR A 30 6.18 12.70 -10.99
N ARG A 31 6.14 13.57 -9.97
CA ARG A 31 5.98 15.02 -10.17
C ARG A 31 7.36 15.67 -10.17
N LYS A 32 7.58 16.60 -11.11
CA LYS A 32 8.76 17.48 -11.09
C LYS A 32 8.39 18.71 -10.27
N ASN A 33 9.16 19.01 -9.22
CA ASN A 33 8.96 20.26 -8.49
C ASN A 33 9.50 21.43 -9.32
N PRO A 34 8.67 22.42 -9.70
CA PRO A 34 9.12 23.54 -10.55
C PRO A 34 10.11 24.50 -9.86
N GLY A 35 10.27 24.42 -8.53
CA GLY A 35 11.06 25.38 -7.74
C GLY A 35 12.43 24.91 -7.26
N ILE A 36 12.73 23.59 -7.28
CA ILE A 36 14.02 23.04 -6.83
C ILE A 36 14.51 22.12 -7.95
N GLY A 37 15.49 22.61 -8.71
CA GLY A 37 16.05 21.89 -9.83
C GLY A 37 16.58 20.51 -9.41
N LYS A 38 15.99 19.46 -9.99
CA LYS A 38 16.31 18.02 -9.91
C LYS A 38 15.55 17.16 -8.90
N ASP A 39 14.73 17.73 -8.01
CA ASP A 39 13.93 16.89 -7.10
C ASP A 39 12.67 16.35 -7.79
N LYS A 40 12.68 15.04 -8.01
CA LYS A 40 11.54 14.26 -8.51
C LYS A 40 10.85 13.63 -7.32
N ASN A 41 9.65 14.08 -6.99
CA ASN A 41 8.85 13.48 -5.94
C ASN A 41 8.03 12.34 -6.55
N CYS A 42 8.33 11.10 -6.15
CA CYS A 42 7.52 9.95 -6.53
C CYS A 42 6.38 9.75 -5.54
N THR A 43 5.18 9.50 -6.05
CA THR A 43 3.99 9.17 -5.26
C THR A 43 3.32 7.93 -5.82
N ILE A 44 2.62 7.20 -4.95
CA ILE A 44 1.69 6.16 -5.35
C ILE A 44 0.29 6.65 -5.02
N ARG A 45 -0.60 6.58 -6.00
CA ARG A 45 -2.01 6.96 -5.88
C ARG A 45 -2.88 5.72 -5.90
N PHE A 46 -3.85 5.68 -5.01
CA PHE A 46 -4.89 4.67 -5.01
C PHE A 46 -6.25 5.34 -5.20
N LEU A 47 -7.05 4.78 -6.10
CA LEU A 47 -8.42 5.24 -6.35
C LEU A 47 -9.36 4.64 -5.29
N ARG A 48 -9.82 5.46 -4.34
CA ARG A 48 -10.84 5.06 -3.37
C ARG A 48 -12.19 4.92 -4.05
N LEU A 49 -13.11 4.24 -3.36
CA LEU A 49 -14.51 4.10 -3.79
C LEU A 49 -14.65 3.48 -5.19
N TYR A 50 -13.70 2.63 -5.59
CA TYR A 50 -13.65 2.05 -6.93
C TYR A 50 -14.97 1.40 -7.38
N GLY A 51 -15.69 0.72 -6.46
CA GLY A 51 -17.01 0.16 -6.77
C GLY A 51 -18.05 1.23 -7.13
N GLN A 52 -18.06 2.38 -6.43
CA GLN A 52 -18.96 3.49 -6.75
C GLN A 52 -18.57 4.20 -8.06
N VAL A 53 -17.26 4.29 -8.34
CA VAL A 53 -16.75 4.78 -9.62
C VAL A 53 -17.24 3.92 -10.78
N GLN A 54 -17.20 2.59 -10.64
CA GLN A 54 -17.75 1.67 -11.64
C GLN A 54 -19.27 1.86 -11.83
N SER A 55 -19.99 2.23 -10.77
CA SER A 55 -21.42 2.55 -10.80
C SER A 55 -21.75 3.96 -11.29
N GLY A 56 -20.77 4.73 -11.78
CA GLY A 56 -20.98 6.04 -12.42
C GLY A 56 -20.60 7.26 -11.58
N LEU A 57 -19.99 7.10 -10.40
CA LEU A 57 -19.43 8.22 -9.65
C LEU A 57 -18.29 8.87 -10.46
N LYS A 58 -18.35 10.19 -10.65
CA LYS A 58 -17.30 10.95 -11.33
C LYS A 58 -15.97 10.86 -10.56
N VAL A 59 -14.91 10.44 -11.25
CA VAL A 59 -13.55 10.44 -10.70
C VAL A 59 -13.04 11.88 -10.63
N THR A 60 -12.70 12.33 -9.43
CA THR A 60 -12.07 13.63 -9.16
C THR A 60 -10.75 13.44 -8.39
N GLU A 61 -9.92 14.47 -8.27
CA GLU A 61 -8.65 14.37 -7.53
C GLU A 61 -8.87 13.93 -6.05
N GLU A 62 -10.00 14.28 -5.44
CA GLU A 62 -10.37 13.92 -4.06
C GLU A 62 -10.66 12.42 -3.88
N THR A 63 -11.05 11.74 -4.96
CA THR A 63 -11.26 10.28 -4.95
C THR A 63 -9.95 9.50 -4.85
N TYR A 64 -8.82 10.16 -5.11
CA TYR A 64 -7.50 9.57 -4.92
C TYR A 64 -6.95 9.86 -3.53
N VAL A 65 -6.17 8.90 -3.04
CA VAL A 65 -5.28 9.06 -1.89
C VAL A 65 -3.87 8.83 -2.34
N GLU A 66 -2.97 9.68 -1.87
CA GLU A 66 -1.56 9.64 -2.22
C GLU A 66 -0.71 9.12 -1.06
N GLN A 67 0.26 8.29 -1.40
CA GLN A 67 1.31 7.81 -0.53
C GLN A 67 2.63 8.38 -1.06
N LEU A 68 3.30 9.19 -0.23
CA LEU A 68 4.51 9.92 -0.59
C LEU A 68 5.78 9.08 -0.39
N GLU A 69 6.82 9.38 -1.17
CA GLU A 69 8.17 8.87 -0.91
C GLU A 69 8.68 9.28 0.47
N ASN A 70 9.38 8.35 1.13
CA ASN A 70 10.16 8.64 2.32
C ASN A 70 11.65 8.49 1.95
N PRO A 71 12.34 9.57 1.56
CA PRO A 71 13.74 9.50 1.13
C PRO A 71 14.69 9.22 2.30
N ASP A 72 14.31 9.61 3.53
CA ASP A 72 15.16 9.53 4.72
C ASP A 72 15.38 8.08 5.19
N ASN A 73 14.41 7.19 4.90
CA ASN A 73 14.53 5.77 5.20
C ASN A 73 14.08 4.91 4.00
N PRO A 74 14.99 4.57 3.08
CA PRO A 74 14.68 3.77 1.90
C PRO A 74 14.07 2.39 2.20
N LEU A 75 14.42 1.76 3.33
CA LEU A 75 13.89 0.47 3.75
C LEU A 75 12.45 0.55 4.25
N GLN A 76 12.04 1.72 4.74
CA GLN A 76 10.66 2.01 5.12
C GLN A 76 9.97 2.91 4.09
N CYS A 77 10.56 3.07 2.90
CA CYS A 77 9.97 3.90 1.88
C CYS A 77 8.83 3.16 1.18
N PRO A 78 7.59 3.64 1.27
CA PRO A 78 6.45 2.97 0.66
C PRO A 78 6.61 2.78 -0.86
N ILE A 79 7.22 3.75 -1.53
CA ILE A 79 7.44 3.73 -2.98
C ILE A 79 8.44 2.62 -3.35
N LYS A 80 9.56 2.54 -2.62
CA LYS A 80 10.60 1.53 -2.87
C LYS A 80 10.09 0.13 -2.55
N LEU A 81 9.34 -0.03 -1.46
CA LEU A 81 8.72 -1.30 -1.09
C LEU A 81 7.69 -1.76 -2.13
N TYR A 82 6.89 -0.84 -2.67
CA TYR A 82 5.95 -1.16 -3.75
C TYR A 82 6.67 -1.56 -5.03
N ASP A 83 7.69 -0.79 -5.45
CA ASP A 83 8.49 -1.12 -6.63
C ASP A 83 9.12 -2.50 -6.50
N PHE A 84 9.72 -2.78 -5.35
CA PHE A 84 10.33 -4.07 -5.05
C PHE A 84 9.30 -5.21 -5.07
N TYR A 85 8.18 -5.03 -4.37
CA TYR A 85 7.09 -6.00 -4.33
C TYR A 85 6.58 -6.32 -5.74
N ARG A 86 6.23 -5.28 -6.51
CA ARG A 86 5.72 -5.41 -7.88
C ARG A 86 6.73 -6.07 -8.81
N PHE A 87 8.02 -5.82 -8.61
CA PHE A 87 9.10 -6.43 -9.39
C PHE A 87 9.27 -7.92 -9.07
N LYS A 88 9.13 -8.31 -7.80
CA LYS A 88 9.28 -9.70 -7.34
C LYS A 88 8.00 -10.54 -7.46
N CYS A 89 6.85 -9.94 -7.78
CA CYS A 89 5.61 -10.67 -8.06
C CYS A 89 5.62 -11.25 -9.49
N PRO A 90 4.94 -12.39 -9.75
CA PRO A 90 4.77 -12.93 -11.09
C PRO A 90 4.12 -11.92 -12.04
N GLN A 91 4.62 -11.82 -13.28
CA GLN A 91 4.19 -10.76 -14.21
C GLN A 91 2.71 -10.85 -14.60
N GLY A 92 2.11 -12.05 -14.57
CA GLY A 92 0.71 -12.29 -14.91
C GLY A 92 -0.31 -11.81 -13.87
N MET A 93 0.13 -11.37 -12.68
CA MET A 93 -0.76 -11.01 -11.56
C MET A 93 -1.02 -9.50 -11.48
N ARG A 94 -1.39 -8.87 -12.60
CA ARG A 94 -1.54 -7.39 -12.71
C ARG A 94 -2.86 -6.95 -13.35
N GLY A 95 -3.75 -7.89 -13.61
CA GLY A 95 -5.09 -7.65 -14.09
C GLY A 95 -5.99 -6.95 -13.06
N PRO A 96 -7.17 -6.50 -13.48
CA PRO A 96 -8.12 -5.77 -12.64
C PRO A 96 -8.75 -6.60 -11.52
N THR A 97 -8.77 -7.92 -11.68
CA THR A 97 -9.32 -8.89 -10.73
C THR A 97 -8.24 -9.66 -9.96
N ASP A 98 -6.97 -9.41 -10.27
CA ASP A 98 -5.87 -10.12 -9.64
C ASP A 98 -5.65 -9.62 -8.21
N ALA A 99 -5.39 -10.55 -7.31
CA ALA A 99 -5.14 -10.25 -5.92
C ALA A 99 -3.86 -9.42 -5.77
N PHE A 100 -3.93 -8.32 -5.00
CA PHE A 100 -2.76 -7.51 -4.73
C PHE A 100 -1.78 -8.20 -3.77
N TYR A 101 -2.25 -8.84 -2.70
CA TYR A 101 -1.40 -9.50 -1.70
C TYR A 101 -1.21 -10.98 -2.06
N LEU A 102 0.03 -11.35 -2.36
CA LEU A 102 0.40 -12.70 -2.77
C LEU A 102 1.20 -13.40 -1.68
N VAL A 103 1.06 -14.72 -1.58
CA VAL A 103 1.78 -15.53 -0.60
C VAL A 103 3.27 -15.53 -0.94
N PRO A 104 4.17 -15.17 -0.01
CA PRO A 104 5.61 -15.24 -0.23
C PRO A 104 6.06 -16.69 -0.40
N GLU A 105 7.02 -16.91 -1.29
CA GLU A 105 7.65 -18.23 -1.44
C GLU A 105 8.46 -18.57 -0.17
N PRO A 106 8.37 -19.80 0.37
CA PRO A 106 9.04 -20.16 1.62
C PRO A 106 10.57 -20.02 1.57
N VAL A 107 11.16 -20.21 0.38
CA VAL A 107 12.60 -20.13 0.16
C VAL A 107 12.85 -19.33 -1.12
N VAL A 108 13.60 -18.24 -0.99
CA VAL A 108 13.97 -17.37 -2.11
C VAL A 108 15.43 -16.96 -2.00
N ALA A 109 16.16 -17.05 -3.10
CA ALA A 109 17.51 -16.50 -3.17
C ALA A 109 17.46 -14.96 -3.32
N PRO A 110 18.44 -14.20 -2.79
CA PRO A 110 18.48 -12.74 -2.91
C PRO A 110 18.37 -12.23 -4.36
N ASN A 111 18.98 -12.96 -5.30
CA ASN A 111 18.98 -12.66 -6.74
C ASN A 111 17.80 -13.29 -7.50
N SER A 112 16.91 -14.04 -6.85
CA SER A 112 15.75 -14.66 -7.51
C SER A 112 14.87 -13.60 -8.16
N PRO A 113 14.43 -13.77 -9.43
CA PRO A 113 13.54 -12.82 -10.08
C PRO A 113 12.15 -12.77 -9.45
N ILE A 114 11.71 -13.85 -8.79
CA ILE A 114 10.37 -13.99 -8.20
C ILE A 114 10.51 -14.38 -6.73
N TRP A 115 9.81 -13.66 -5.84
CA TRP A 115 9.76 -13.97 -4.41
C TRP A 115 8.35 -14.29 -3.89
N TYR A 116 7.33 -14.13 -4.73
CA TYR A 116 5.94 -14.36 -4.36
C TYR A 116 5.32 -15.35 -5.35
N SER A 117 4.45 -16.20 -4.82
CA SER A 117 3.66 -17.12 -5.62
C SER A 117 2.55 -16.38 -6.38
N GLY A 118 1.81 -17.08 -7.26
CA GLY A 118 0.56 -16.58 -7.84
C GLY A 118 -0.66 -16.75 -6.94
N GLN A 119 -0.48 -17.25 -5.70
CA GLN A 119 -1.59 -17.53 -4.79
C GLN A 119 -1.92 -16.29 -3.94
N PRO A 120 -3.20 -15.93 -3.80
CA PRO A 120 -3.60 -14.84 -2.93
C PRO A 120 -3.36 -15.20 -1.46
N VAL A 121 -2.97 -14.21 -0.65
CA VAL A 121 -2.98 -14.35 0.81
C VAL A 121 -4.42 -14.62 1.27
N ASN A 122 -4.60 -15.64 2.12
CA ASN A 122 -5.93 -15.98 2.65
C ASN A 122 -6.47 -14.88 3.58
N LYS A 123 -7.79 -14.90 3.80
CA LYS A 123 -8.47 -13.85 4.57
C LYS A 123 -8.07 -13.88 6.04
N GLU A 124 -7.82 -15.07 6.59
CA GLU A 124 -7.47 -15.28 7.99
C GLU A 124 -6.09 -14.69 8.32
N VAL A 125 -5.10 -14.89 7.46
CA VAL A 125 -3.75 -14.29 7.60
C VAL A 125 -3.83 -12.77 7.42
N MET A 126 -4.63 -12.31 6.45
CA MET A 126 -4.87 -10.88 6.25
C MET A 126 -5.50 -10.24 7.49
N GLU A 127 -6.49 -10.88 8.09
CA GLU A 127 -7.11 -10.45 9.34
C GLU A 127 -6.08 -10.36 10.47
N GLN A 128 -5.31 -11.42 10.69
CA GLN A 128 -4.26 -11.42 11.72
C GLN A 128 -3.24 -10.29 11.53
N MET A 129 -2.80 -10.04 10.29
CA MET A 129 -1.88 -8.95 9.99
C MET A 129 -2.54 -7.59 10.24
N LEU A 130 -3.79 -7.42 9.81
CA LEU A 130 -4.54 -6.18 9.96
C LEU A 130 -4.83 -5.85 11.43
N THR A 131 -5.23 -6.85 12.23
CA THR A 131 -5.41 -6.70 13.68
C THR A 131 -4.12 -6.21 14.34
N ARG A 132 -2.96 -6.80 14.02
CA ARG A 132 -1.67 -6.34 14.55
C ARG A 132 -1.37 -4.89 14.15
N ILE A 133 -1.66 -4.51 12.91
CA ILE A 133 -1.45 -3.15 12.41
C ILE A 133 -2.33 -2.14 13.15
N LEU A 134 -3.63 -2.45 13.31
CA LEU A 134 -4.59 -1.56 13.96
C LEU A 134 -4.31 -1.42 15.46
N LEU A 135 -4.00 -2.52 16.16
CA LEU A 135 -3.69 -2.47 17.59
C LEU A 135 -2.45 -1.62 17.88
N VAL A 136 -1.38 -1.76 17.07
CA VAL A 136 -0.18 -0.92 17.24
C VAL A 136 -0.51 0.56 17.06
N LYS A 137 -1.38 0.88 16.09
CA LYS A 137 -1.84 2.24 15.86
C LYS A 137 -2.63 2.77 17.08
N ASP A 138 -3.58 2.01 17.59
CA ASP A 138 -4.41 2.41 18.73
C ASP A 138 -3.54 2.66 19.99
N VAL A 139 -2.56 1.80 20.24
CA VAL A 139 -1.58 1.97 21.34
C VAL A 139 -0.75 3.25 21.16
N GLN A 140 -0.23 3.50 19.95
CA GLN A 140 0.55 4.71 19.66
C GLN A 140 -0.29 5.99 19.84
N GLU A 141 -1.55 5.97 19.41
CA GLU A 141 -2.47 7.10 19.57
C GLU A 141 -2.81 7.34 21.05
N ALA A 142 -3.06 6.28 21.83
CA ALA A 142 -3.31 6.37 23.26
C ALA A 142 -2.10 6.94 24.02
N HIS A 143 -0.88 6.50 23.68
CA HIS A 143 0.35 7.06 24.26
C HIS A 143 0.54 8.54 23.91
N ALA A 144 0.33 8.93 22.64
CA ALA A 144 0.44 10.32 22.23
C ALA A 144 -0.60 11.21 22.93
N ALA A 145 -1.85 10.74 23.04
CA ALA A 145 -2.90 11.45 23.75
C ALA A 145 -2.59 11.63 25.25
N SER A 146 -2.01 10.60 25.89
CA SER A 146 -1.59 10.67 27.29
C SER A 146 -0.45 11.68 27.53
N HIS A 147 0.47 11.82 26.56
CA HIS A 147 1.53 12.83 26.62
C HIS A 147 1.01 14.25 26.38
N ILE A 148 0.01 14.43 25.51
CA ILE A 148 -0.61 15.75 25.29
C ILE A 148 -1.44 16.19 26.51
N SER A 149 -2.12 15.26 27.18
CA SER A 149 -2.89 15.57 28.40
C SER A 149 -2.03 15.84 29.64
N ALA A 150 -0.72 15.59 29.58
CA ALA A 150 0.22 15.80 30.68
C ALA A 150 0.94 17.17 30.62
N TYR A 151 0.57 18.02 29.67
CA TYR A 151 0.99 19.43 29.52
C TYR A 151 -0.24 20.35 29.50
#